data_AF-A0A410MFH9-F1
#
_entry.id   AF-A0A410MFH9-F1
#
_cell.length_a   1.000
_cell.length_b   1.000
_cell.length_c   1.000
_cell.angle_alpha   90.00
_cell.angle_beta   90.00
_cell.angle_gamma   90.00
#
_symmetry.space_group_name_H-M   'P 1'
#
loop_
_entity.id
_entity.type
_entity.pdbx_description
1 polymer ?
#
loop_
_entity_poly.entity_id
_entity_poly.type
_entity_poly.pdbx_seq_one_letter_code
_entity_poly.pdbx_strand_id
1 'polypeptide(L)'
;MLRNKTVFTREAARKNITAKSPPAYMKGSCFVSELSSIVDQYSQLRLRAGWKIFSRDGEVYGEAEGKAVPEAEIMEGIMGDESPLSYLQAAVCYHHLMEYSNRKTDVISTAILDDSYICQLDLFGHWGFGKLERSFNPIFFYDSLLHPAVIFFTYHQEGLEVIQKHVHRFAYASYTLKTLQRTWATVS
;
A
#
# COMPACT_ATOMS: atom_id res chain seq x y z
N MET A 1 -26.84 -4.61 9.06
CA MET A 1 -25.74 -4.03 9.88
C MET A 1 -24.44 -4.74 9.52
N LEU A 2 -23.49 -4.07 8.86
CA LEU A 2 -22.18 -4.64 8.53
C LEU A 2 -21.29 -4.65 9.79
N ARG A 3 -21.32 -5.76 10.54
CA ARG A 3 -20.67 -5.89 11.86
C ARG A 3 -19.14 -6.04 11.84
N ASN A 4 -18.48 -6.11 10.68
CA ASN A 4 -17.05 -6.45 10.58
C ASN A 4 -16.23 -5.45 9.75
N LYS A 5 -16.49 -4.14 9.88
CA LYS A 5 -15.67 -3.10 9.24
C LYS A 5 -14.79 -2.43 10.29
N THR A 6 -13.49 -2.29 9.99
CA THR A 6 -12.56 -1.47 10.77
C THR A 6 -12.20 -0.24 9.95
N VAL A 7 -12.32 0.93 10.55
CA VAL A 7 -11.98 2.22 9.91
C VAL A 7 -10.70 2.71 10.54
N PHE A 8 -9.80 3.25 9.72
CA PHE A 8 -8.51 3.78 10.14
C PHE A 8 -8.36 5.25 9.77
N THR A 9 -7.40 5.91 10.38
CA THR A 9 -6.86 7.19 9.88
C THR A 9 -5.69 6.91 8.93
N ARG A 10 -5.25 7.93 8.20
CA ARG A 10 -4.07 7.83 7.33
C ARG A 10 -2.80 7.44 8.09
N GLU A 11 -2.70 7.77 9.37
CA GLU A 11 -1.53 7.46 10.20
C GLU A 11 -1.35 5.96 10.42
N ALA A 12 -2.42 5.15 10.37
CA ALA A 12 -2.32 3.69 10.48
C ALA A 12 -1.58 3.04 9.29
N ALA A 13 -1.58 3.73 8.13
CA ALA A 13 -0.84 3.33 6.93
C ALA A 13 0.63 3.80 6.95
N ARG A 14 1.04 4.56 7.97
CA ARG A 14 2.38 5.15 8.03
C ARG A 14 3.43 4.09 8.38
N LYS A 15 4.59 4.23 7.73
CA LYS A 15 5.80 3.46 8.02
C LYS A 15 6.32 3.84 9.41
N ASN A 16 6.80 2.86 10.17
CA ASN A 16 7.55 3.11 11.39
C ASN A 16 8.86 3.82 11.08
N ILE A 17 9.32 4.64 12.01
CA ILE A 17 10.67 5.21 11.97
C ILE A 17 11.64 4.07 12.33
N THR A 18 12.32 3.51 11.33
CA THR A 18 13.35 2.48 11.52
C THR A 18 14.74 3.06 11.41
N ALA A 19 15.69 2.53 12.19
CA ALA A 19 17.11 2.93 12.13
C ALA A 19 17.81 2.49 10.84
N LYS A 20 17.32 1.44 10.18
CA LYS A 20 17.81 1.01 8.86
C LYS A 20 17.13 1.85 7.79
N SER A 21 17.89 2.70 7.12
CA SER A 21 17.42 3.43 5.95
C SER A 21 17.05 2.44 4.84
N PRO A 22 15.93 2.66 4.13
CA PRO A 22 15.66 1.89 2.92
C PRO A 22 16.79 2.06 1.90
N PRO A 23 17.04 1.07 1.02
CA PRO A 23 18.07 1.19 0.01
C PRO A 23 17.79 2.39 -0.90
N ALA A 24 18.85 3.12 -1.27
CA ALA A 24 18.72 4.21 -2.23
C ALA A 24 18.29 3.62 -3.58
N TYR A 25 17.24 4.18 -4.19
CA TYR A 25 16.88 3.81 -5.56
C TYR A 25 17.99 4.29 -6.51
N MET A 26 18.73 3.36 -7.10
CA MET A 26 19.76 3.66 -8.09
C MET A 26 19.27 3.28 -9.48
N LYS A 27 19.14 4.30 -10.34
CA LYS A 27 18.75 4.12 -11.74
C LYS A 27 19.99 3.70 -12.53
N GLY A 28 20.15 2.40 -12.83
CA GLY A 28 21.27 1.88 -13.61
C GLY A 28 21.28 0.36 -13.74
N SER A 29 21.61 -0.13 -14.94
CA SER A 29 21.63 -1.55 -15.28
C SER A 29 22.87 -2.26 -14.71
N CYS A 30 22.79 -2.73 -13.47
CA CYS A 30 23.68 -3.75 -12.86
C CYS A 30 23.46 -3.93 -11.35
N PHE A 31 22.69 -3.06 -10.70
CA PHE A 31 22.57 -3.07 -9.24
C PHE A 31 21.34 -3.88 -8.79
N VAL A 32 21.60 -4.89 -7.96
CA VAL A 32 20.56 -5.60 -7.22
C VAL A 32 20.39 -4.90 -5.88
N SER A 33 19.18 -4.42 -5.61
CA SER A 33 18.82 -3.85 -4.31
C SER A 33 17.99 -4.85 -3.53
N GLU A 34 18.44 -5.25 -2.34
CA GLU A 34 17.63 -6.05 -1.43
C GLU A 34 16.61 -5.15 -0.71
N LEU A 35 15.33 -5.50 -0.82
CA LEU A 35 14.19 -4.72 -0.35
C LEU A 35 13.58 -5.27 0.94
N SER A 36 14.14 -6.32 1.54
CA SER A 36 13.61 -6.95 2.77
C SER A 36 13.36 -5.94 3.89
N SER A 37 14.21 -4.90 4.02
CA SER A 37 14.09 -3.83 5.01
C SER A 37 12.87 -2.92 4.83
N ILE A 38 12.20 -2.96 3.67
CA ILE A 38 10.92 -2.27 3.45
C ILE A 38 9.81 -2.91 4.26
N VAL A 39 9.79 -4.24 4.35
CA VAL A 39 8.77 -4.97 5.11
C VAL A 39 8.92 -4.66 6.61
N ASP A 40 10.16 -4.60 7.09
CA ASP A 40 10.50 -4.30 8.48
C ASP A 40 10.05 -2.89 8.94
N GLN A 41 9.71 -2.00 8.01
CA GLN A 41 9.18 -0.67 8.34
C GLN A 41 7.72 -0.70 8.79
N TYR A 42 7.03 -1.84 8.71
CA TYR A 42 5.64 -1.95 9.13
C TYR A 42 5.53 -2.81 10.39
N SER A 43 4.86 -2.31 11.43
CA SER A 43 4.91 -2.89 12.78
C SER A 43 4.29 -4.29 12.85
N GLN A 44 3.33 -4.57 11.99
CA GLN A 44 2.62 -5.84 11.96
C GLN A 44 3.14 -6.79 10.89
N LEU A 45 4.15 -6.40 10.11
CA LEU A 45 4.64 -7.21 9.00
C LEU A 45 6.03 -7.79 9.28
N ARG A 46 6.26 -8.94 8.67
CA ARG A 46 7.57 -9.58 8.61
C ARG A 46 7.68 -10.43 7.36
N LEU A 47 8.90 -10.60 6.88
CA LEU A 47 9.17 -11.52 5.78
C LEU A 47 9.24 -12.97 6.31
N ARG A 48 8.72 -13.93 5.53
CA ARG A 48 8.83 -15.37 5.83
C ARG A 48 10.28 -15.80 5.88
N ALA A 49 10.59 -16.77 6.73
CA ALA A 49 11.92 -17.36 6.77
C ALA A 49 12.28 -17.95 5.40
N GLY A 50 13.51 -17.71 4.93
CA GLY A 50 13.96 -18.18 3.61
C GLY A 50 13.46 -17.35 2.43
N TRP A 51 12.69 -16.28 2.67
CA TRP A 51 12.30 -15.32 1.65
C TRP A 51 13.21 -14.10 1.63
N LYS A 52 13.43 -13.57 0.44
CA LYS A 52 14.05 -12.25 0.19
C LYS A 52 13.28 -11.54 -0.92
N ILE A 53 13.34 -10.22 -0.93
CA ILE A 53 12.75 -9.41 -2.00
C ILE A 53 13.86 -8.55 -2.60
N PHE A 54 13.90 -8.48 -3.93
CA PHE A 54 14.92 -7.74 -4.66
C PHE A 54 14.30 -6.81 -5.70
N SER A 55 15.04 -5.78 -6.06
CA SER A 55 14.84 -5.01 -7.29
C SER A 55 16.09 -5.09 -8.16
N ARG A 56 15.90 -5.34 -9.46
CA ARG A 56 16.94 -5.28 -10.49
C ARG A 56 16.33 -4.78 -11.78
N ASP A 57 16.99 -3.85 -12.45
CA ASP A 57 16.57 -3.30 -13.75
C ASP A 57 15.13 -2.74 -13.77
N GLY A 58 14.65 -2.29 -12.60
CA GLY A 58 13.28 -1.80 -12.41
C GLY A 58 12.21 -2.89 -12.39
N GLU A 59 12.59 -4.13 -12.14
CA GLU A 59 11.68 -5.23 -11.82
C GLU A 59 11.86 -5.65 -10.36
N VAL A 60 10.74 -5.84 -9.66
CA VAL A 60 10.73 -6.36 -8.29
C VAL A 60 10.38 -7.84 -8.34
N TYR A 61 11.16 -8.65 -7.63
CA TYR A 61 10.94 -10.10 -7.58
C TYR A 61 11.30 -10.65 -6.20
N GLY A 62 10.77 -11.82 -5.89
CA GLY A 62 11.07 -12.56 -4.68
C GLY A 62 12.13 -13.62 -4.93
N GLU A 63 12.77 -14.07 -3.87
CA GLU A 63 13.52 -15.31 -3.83
C GLU A 63 13.00 -16.13 -2.65
N ALA A 64 12.59 -17.37 -2.91
CA ALA A 64 12.15 -18.31 -1.88
C ALA A 64 13.01 -19.57 -2.00
N GLU A 65 13.75 -19.91 -0.94
CA GLU A 65 14.59 -21.12 -0.89
C GLU A 65 15.58 -21.22 -2.09
N GLY A 66 16.11 -20.08 -2.52
CA GLY A 66 17.04 -19.98 -3.66
C GLY A 66 16.40 -20.05 -5.05
N LYS A 67 15.07 -19.99 -5.14
CA LYS A 67 14.33 -19.92 -6.41
C LYS A 67 13.73 -18.53 -6.59
N ALA A 68 13.86 -17.98 -7.79
CA ALA A 68 13.21 -16.73 -8.15
C ALA A 68 11.69 -16.89 -8.20
N VAL A 69 10.99 -15.93 -7.63
CA VAL A 69 9.53 -15.82 -7.53
C VAL A 69 9.10 -14.52 -8.22
N PRO A 70 8.10 -14.55 -9.12
CA PRO A 70 7.69 -13.35 -9.86
C PRO A 70 7.06 -12.28 -8.97
N GLU A 71 7.01 -11.03 -9.46
CA GLU A 71 6.39 -9.87 -8.78
C GLU A 71 4.98 -10.18 -8.24
N ALA A 72 4.16 -10.91 -9.01
CA ALA A 72 2.79 -11.25 -8.65
C ALA A 72 2.67 -12.11 -7.38
N GLU A 73 3.76 -12.80 -7.00
CA GLU A 73 3.80 -13.76 -5.91
C GLU A 73 4.64 -13.27 -4.71
N ILE A 74 5.28 -12.09 -4.79
CA ILE A 74 6.13 -11.57 -3.70
C ILE A 74 5.38 -11.44 -2.38
N MET A 75 4.09 -11.12 -2.44
CA MET A 75 3.24 -10.95 -1.27
C MET A 75 2.97 -12.28 -0.53
N GLU A 76 3.23 -13.43 -1.15
CA GLU A 76 3.19 -14.74 -0.48
C GLU A 76 4.31 -14.89 0.55
N GLY A 77 5.41 -14.17 0.35
CA GLY A 77 6.54 -14.10 1.27
C GLY A 77 6.29 -13.21 2.49
N ILE A 78 5.20 -12.44 2.53
CA ILE A 78 4.90 -11.54 3.64
C ILE A 78 3.93 -12.22 4.62
N MET A 79 4.16 -12.00 5.91
CA MET A 79 3.26 -12.40 6.99
C MET A 79 2.99 -11.22 7.92
N GLY A 80 1.88 -11.31 8.63
CA GLY A 80 1.57 -10.48 9.78
C GLY A 80 0.75 -11.24 10.81
N ASP A 81 0.11 -10.51 11.71
CA ASP A 81 -0.73 -11.05 12.78
C ASP A 81 -2.19 -11.30 12.37
N GLU A 82 -2.50 -11.17 11.08
CA GLU A 82 -3.85 -11.29 10.49
C GLU A 82 -4.88 -10.29 11.06
N SER A 83 -4.43 -9.27 11.79
CA SER A 83 -5.28 -8.18 12.24
C SER A 83 -5.70 -7.27 11.07
N PRO A 84 -6.82 -6.53 11.19
CA PRO A 84 -7.18 -5.47 10.24
C PRO A 84 -6.02 -4.50 9.92
N LEU A 85 -5.21 -4.17 10.92
CA LEU A 85 -4.07 -3.27 10.76
C LEU A 85 -2.96 -3.90 9.90
N SER A 86 -2.65 -5.18 10.10
CA SER A 86 -1.64 -5.87 9.28
C SER A 86 -2.02 -5.91 7.81
N TYR A 87 -3.30 -6.10 7.47
CA TYR A 87 -3.76 -6.07 6.08
C TYR A 87 -3.67 -4.66 5.48
N LEU A 88 -4.00 -3.61 6.24
CA LEU A 88 -3.80 -2.23 5.79
C LEU A 88 -2.31 -1.96 5.52
N GLN A 89 -1.45 -2.33 6.46
CA GLN A 89 0.00 -2.17 6.30
C GLN A 89 0.54 -2.99 5.13
N ALA A 90 0.06 -4.21 4.91
CA ALA A 90 0.47 -5.05 3.78
C ALA A 90 0.07 -4.42 2.43
N ALA A 91 -1.12 -3.83 2.35
CA ALA A 91 -1.58 -3.11 1.16
C ALA A 91 -0.65 -1.94 0.81
N VAL A 92 -0.23 -1.16 1.81
CA VAL A 92 0.69 -0.02 1.63
C VAL A 92 2.12 -0.48 1.39
N CYS A 93 2.53 -1.58 2.04
CA CYS A 93 3.84 -2.20 1.84
C CYS A 93 4.03 -2.65 0.38
N TYR A 94 3.00 -3.24 -0.23
CA TYR A 94 3.02 -3.58 -1.66
C TYR A 94 3.38 -2.36 -2.52
N HIS A 95 2.70 -1.23 -2.32
CA HIS A 95 2.98 0.00 -3.05
C HIS A 95 4.39 0.53 -2.80
N HIS A 96 4.87 0.44 -1.55
CA HIS A 96 6.24 0.84 -1.21
C HIS A 96 7.29 -0.04 -1.91
N LEU A 97 7.04 -1.35 -2.07
CA LEU A 97 7.90 -2.22 -2.87
C LEU A 97 7.89 -1.80 -4.34
N MET A 98 6.72 -1.45 -4.89
CA MET A 98 6.58 -1.05 -6.30
C MET A 98 7.26 0.28 -6.64
N GLU A 99 7.61 1.13 -5.65
CA GLU A 99 8.45 2.31 -5.88
C GLU A 99 9.85 1.99 -6.41
N TYR A 100 10.29 0.75 -6.21
CA TYR A 100 11.55 0.21 -6.73
C TYR A 100 11.38 -0.54 -8.05
N SER A 101 10.21 -0.41 -8.68
CA SER A 101 9.93 -0.95 -10.01
C SER A 101 9.70 0.17 -11.04
N ASN A 102 9.73 -0.18 -12.32
CA ASN A 102 9.29 0.67 -13.42
C ASN A 102 7.76 0.79 -13.47
N ARG A 103 7.03 -0.03 -12.71
CA ARG A 103 5.56 -0.06 -12.60
C ARG A 103 5.11 0.57 -11.30
N LYS A 104 5.51 1.83 -11.10
CA LYS A 104 5.09 2.60 -9.94
C LYS A 104 3.58 2.69 -9.86
N THR A 105 3.09 2.77 -8.64
CA THR A 105 1.65 2.75 -8.35
C THR A 105 1.12 4.11 -7.89
N ASP A 106 2.01 5.11 -7.82
CA ASP A 106 1.79 6.47 -7.33
C ASP A 106 1.30 6.57 -5.88
N VAL A 107 1.08 5.44 -5.18
CA VAL A 107 0.68 5.42 -3.78
C VAL A 107 1.89 5.65 -2.87
N ILE A 108 2.03 6.90 -2.44
CA ILE A 108 2.87 7.26 -1.29
C ILE A 108 1.98 7.47 -0.05
N SER A 109 2.48 7.12 1.14
CA SER A 109 1.71 7.22 2.39
C SER A 109 1.24 8.65 2.69
N THR A 110 1.91 9.66 2.14
CA THR A 110 1.53 11.06 2.27
C THR A 110 0.34 11.45 1.38
N ALA A 111 0.05 10.68 0.33
CA ALA A 111 -1.08 10.91 -0.56
C ALA A 111 -2.37 10.24 -0.07
N ILE A 112 -2.29 9.31 0.90
CA ILE A 112 -3.47 8.62 1.44
C ILE A 112 -4.38 9.63 2.14
N LEU A 113 -5.65 9.62 1.74
CA LEU A 113 -6.69 10.45 2.31
C LEU A 113 -7.23 9.87 3.61
N ASP A 114 -7.62 10.77 4.51
CA ASP A 114 -8.58 10.53 5.57
C ASP A 114 -9.39 11.81 5.79
N ASP A 115 -10.48 11.73 6.56
CA ASP A 115 -11.42 12.85 6.70
C ASP A 115 -10.75 14.06 7.36
N SER A 116 -9.82 13.82 8.30
CA SER A 116 -9.07 14.89 8.96
C SER A 116 -8.16 15.64 7.99
N TYR A 117 -7.46 14.92 7.10
CA TYR A 117 -6.60 15.53 6.10
C TYR A 117 -7.41 16.33 5.07
N ILE A 118 -8.57 15.83 4.66
CA ILE A 118 -9.44 16.59 3.74
C ILE A 118 -9.93 17.87 4.40
N CYS A 119 -10.34 17.83 5.67
CA CYS A 119 -10.69 19.05 6.41
C CYS A 119 -9.53 20.04 6.45
N GLN A 120 -8.29 19.59 6.62
CA GLN A 120 -7.13 20.48 6.54
C GLN A 120 -6.96 21.08 5.15
N LEU A 121 -7.05 20.28 4.08
CA LEU A 121 -6.98 20.77 2.71
C LEU A 121 -8.06 21.83 2.41
N ASP A 122 -9.29 21.59 2.84
CA ASP A 122 -10.42 22.52 2.67
C ASP A 122 -10.19 23.83 3.43
N LEU A 123 -9.71 23.75 4.68
CA LEU A 123 -9.37 24.93 5.49
C LEU A 123 -8.31 25.82 4.83
N PHE A 124 -7.38 25.24 4.07
CA PHE A 124 -6.33 25.98 3.36
C PHE A 124 -6.68 26.29 1.89
N GLY A 125 -7.90 25.98 1.43
CA GLY A 125 -8.34 26.23 0.05
C GLY A 125 -7.64 25.33 -0.98
N HIS A 126 -7.12 24.19 -0.56
CA HIS A 126 -6.48 23.19 -1.40
C HIS A 126 -7.39 22.00 -1.75
N TRP A 127 -8.69 22.11 -1.49
CA TRP A 127 -9.68 21.06 -1.77
C TRP A 127 -10.64 21.47 -2.88
N GLY A 128 -10.50 20.89 -4.07
CA GLY A 128 -11.31 21.25 -5.24
C GLY A 128 -12.62 20.48 -5.43
N PHE A 129 -12.90 19.46 -4.61
CA PHE A 129 -14.05 18.55 -4.82
C PHE A 129 -15.34 18.96 -4.10
N GLY A 130 -15.34 20.09 -3.40
CA GLY A 130 -16.51 20.58 -2.66
C GLY A 130 -16.92 19.68 -1.49
N LYS A 131 -18.19 19.69 -1.12
CA LYS A 131 -18.67 19.02 0.09
C LYS A 131 -18.60 17.49 -0.02
N LEU A 132 -18.03 16.86 1.00
CA LEU A 132 -17.95 15.40 1.13
C LEU A 132 -19.31 14.77 1.41
N GLU A 133 -19.73 13.82 0.56
CA GLU A 133 -20.91 12.99 0.81
C GLU A 133 -20.60 11.68 1.57
N ARG A 134 -19.31 11.33 1.68
CA ARG A 134 -18.86 10.07 2.30
C ARG A 134 -17.46 10.22 2.90
N SER A 135 -17.14 9.33 3.83
CA SER A 135 -15.80 9.23 4.43
C SER A 135 -14.78 8.67 3.43
N PHE A 136 -13.57 9.23 3.47
CA PHE A 136 -12.40 8.78 2.71
C PHE A 136 -11.37 8.04 3.56
N ASN A 137 -11.66 7.86 4.85
CA ASN A 137 -10.85 7.05 5.77
C ASN A 137 -10.57 5.65 5.18
N PRO A 138 -9.35 5.10 5.33
CA PRO A 138 -9.06 3.72 4.96
C PRO A 138 -9.96 2.74 5.71
N ILE A 139 -10.42 1.70 5.03
CA ILE A 139 -11.35 0.72 5.57
C ILE A 139 -10.84 -0.70 5.33
N PHE A 140 -10.86 -1.51 6.37
CA PHE A 140 -10.74 -2.96 6.30
C PHE A 140 -12.09 -3.64 6.51
N PHE A 141 -12.34 -4.73 5.78
CA PHE A 141 -13.49 -5.61 5.99
C PHE A 141 -13.24 -6.98 5.35
N TYR A 142 -14.07 -7.96 5.68
CA TYR A 142 -14.14 -9.22 4.94
C TYR A 142 -15.20 -9.15 3.85
N ASP A 143 -14.87 -9.58 2.63
CA ASP A 143 -15.85 -9.68 1.55
C ASP A 143 -16.87 -10.82 1.77
N SER A 144 -17.81 -10.99 0.84
CA SER A 144 -18.86 -12.03 0.95
C SER A 144 -18.32 -13.46 0.92
N LEU A 145 -17.07 -13.65 0.49
CA LEU A 145 -16.37 -14.93 0.45
C LEU A 145 -15.29 -15.01 1.56
N LEU A 146 -15.38 -14.16 2.58
CA LEU A 146 -14.47 -14.08 3.72
C LEU A 146 -13.01 -13.75 3.36
N HIS A 147 -12.77 -13.10 2.22
CA HIS A 147 -11.45 -12.57 1.89
C HIS A 147 -11.20 -11.26 2.63
N PRO A 148 -10.04 -11.08 3.28
CA PRO A 148 -9.66 -9.79 3.81
C PRO A 148 -9.55 -8.76 2.68
N ALA A 149 -10.14 -7.58 2.87
CA ALA A 149 -10.15 -6.52 1.89
C ALA A 149 -9.84 -5.17 2.53
N VAL A 150 -9.03 -4.37 1.85
CA VAL A 150 -8.68 -3.00 2.23
C VAL A 150 -9.09 -2.07 1.10
N ILE A 151 -9.66 -0.93 1.47
CA ILE A 151 -9.94 0.18 0.54
C ILE A 151 -9.35 1.45 1.14
N PHE A 152 -8.60 2.18 0.35
CA PHE A 152 -8.20 3.55 0.67
C PHE A 152 -8.18 4.40 -0.59
N PHE A 153 -8.06 5.71 -0.40
CA PHE A 153 -8.01 6.67 -1.47
C PHE A 153 -6.72 7.46 -1.40
N THR A 154 -6.19 7.85 -2.56
CA THR A 154 -5.06 8.78 -2.66
C THR A 154 -5.46 10.03 -3.41
N TYR A 155 -4.80 11.13 -3.07
CA TYR A 155 -5.01 12.46 -3.63
C TYR A 155 -3.73 12.96 -4.29
N HIS A 156 -3.84 13.35 -5.56
CA HIS A 156 -2.72 13.84 -6.36
C HIS A 156 -3.06 15.18 -7.00
N GLN A 157 -2.11 16.11 -6.96
CA GLN A 157 -2.23 17.47 -7.50
C GLN A 157 -1.31 17.70 -8.72
N GLU A 158 -0.53 16.71 -9.13
CA GLU A 158 0.39 16.83 -10.25
C GLU A 158 -0.39 16.84 -11.58
N GLY A 159 -0.63 18.05 -12.10
CA GLY A 159 -1.43 18.26 -13.31
C GLY A 159 -2.90 18.43 -12.99
N LEU A 160 -3.70 17.37 -13.17
CA LEU A 160 -5.12 17.38 -12.82
C LEU A 160 -5.31 16.88 -11.39
N GLU A 161 -6.08 17.62 -10.61
CA GLU A 161 -6.46 17.23 -9.26
C GLU A 161 -7.32 15.96 -9.32
N VAL A 162 -6.78 14.84 -8.82
CA VAL A 162 -7.39 13.52 -8.95
C VAL A 162 -7.42 12.77 -7.62
N ILE A 163 -8.56 12.15 -7.35
CA ILE A 163 -8.70 11.15 -6.30
C ILE A 163 -8.68 9.77 -6.96
N GLN A 164 -7.80 8.90 -6.50
CA GLN A 164 -7.75 7.51 -6.92
C GLN A 164 -8.25 6.61 -5.80
N LYS A 165 -9.05 5.61 -6.17
CA LYS A 165 -9.50 4.55 -5.26
C LYS A 165 -8.64 3.32 -5.48
N HIS A 166 -8.12 2.79 -4.37
CA HIS A 166 -7.35 1.55 -4.34
C HIS A 166 -8.13 0.49 -3.57
N VAL A 167 -8.22 -0.70 -4.15
CA VAL A 167 -8.88 -1.86 -3.54
C VAL A 167 -7.88 -3.01 -3.53
N HIS A 168 -7.64 -3.54 -2.35
CA HIS A 168 -6.72 -4.63 -2.08
C HIS A 168 -7.50 -5.79 -1.55
N ARG A 169 -7.44 -6.92 -2.24
CA ARG A 169 -8.11 -8.15 -1.81
C ARG A 169 -7.06 -9.22 -1.57
N PHE A 170 -7.03 -9.72 -0.35
CA PHE A 170 -6.11 -10.77 0.07
C PHE A 170 -6.77 -12.15 -0.08
N ALA A 171 -5.99 -13.20 -0.26
CA ALA A 171 -6.50 -14.56 -0.18
C ALA A 171 -6.88 -14.92 1.26
N TYR A 172 -7.73 -15.93 1.42
CA TYR A 172 -8.12 -16.40 2.75
C TYR A 172 -6.89 -16.93 3.51
N ALA A 173 -6.69 -16.46 4.74
CA ALA A 173 -5.57 -16.83 5.60
C ALA A 173 -4.17 -16.65 4.96
N SER A 174 -4.02 -15.70 4.03
CA SER A 174 -2.70 -15.34 3.49
C SER A 174 -2.64 -13.86 3.10
N TYR A 175 -1.44 -13.39 2.76
CA TYR A 175 -1.21 -12.03 2.24
C TYR A 175 -1.08 -11.99 0.72
N THR A 176 -1.35 -13.11 0.02
CA THR A 176 -1.44 -13.11 -1.45
C THR A 176 -2.47 -12.08 -1.88
N LEU A 177 -2.05 -11.13 -2.73
CA LEU A 177 -2.77 -9.89 -2.95
C LEU A 177 -3.21 -9.74 -4.40
N LYS A 178 -4.45 -9.29 -4.59
CA LYS A 178 -4.94 -8.74 -5.86
C LYS A 178 -5.30 -7.28 -5.66
N THR A 179 -4.83 -6.42 -6.56
CA THR A 179 -5.06 -4.98 -6.50
C THR A 179 -5.99 -4.52 -7.62
N LEU A 180 -6.75 -3.47 -7.35
CA LEU A 180 -7.56 -2.75 -8.33
C LEU A 180 -7.47 -1.26 -8.03
N GLN A 181 -7.03 -0.49 -9.02
CA GLN A 181 -6.94 0.96 -8.97
C GLN A 181 -7.92 1.57 -9.97
N ARG A 182 -8.65 2.62 -9.56
CA ARG A 182 -9.56 3.37 -10.44
C ARG A 182 -9.58 4.84 -10.06
N THR A 183 -9.66 5.71 -11.06
CA THR A 183 -9.98 7.13 -10.85
C THR A 183 -11.37 7.23 -10.22
N TRP A 184 -11.45 7.90 -9.08
CA TRP A 184 -12.68 8.13 -8.34
C TRP A 184 -13.35 9.44 -8.77
N ALA A 185 -12.57 10.52 -8.78
CA ALA A 185 -13.02 11.85 -9.15
C ALA A 185 -11.84 12.66 -9.70
N THR A 186 -12.13 13.61 -10.58
CA THR A 186 -11.20 14.60 -11.10
C THR A 186 -11.84 15.98 -11.02
N VAL A 187 -11.08 17.01 -10.68
CA VAL A 187 -11.51 18.39 -10.84
C VAL A 187 -11.17 18.83 -12.27
N SER A 188 -12.19 19.29 -13.00
CA SER A 188 -12.09 19.80 -14.38
C SER A 188 -12.07 21.31 -14.41
#